data_AF-A0A101Y4B2-F1
#
_entry.id   AF-A0A101Y4B2-F1
#
_cell.length_a   1.000
_cell.length_b   1.000
_cell.length_c   1.000
_cell.angle_alpha   90.00
_cell.angle_beta   90.00
_cell.angle_gamma   90.00
#
_symmetry.space_group_name_H-M   'P 1'
#
loop_
_entity.id
_entity.type
_entity.pdbx_description
1 polymer ?
#
loop_
_entity_poly.entity_id
_entity_poly.type
_entity_poly.pdbx_seq_one_letter_code
_entity_poly.pdbx_strand_id
1 'polypeptide(L)'
;MNSQTIFKLTVEISKNKLDTYIEPWKLLIETNRYYEIKPDKGSVKRIYKEKLNKIFDESKLYSNGYLYSSAFCTEDHIKDLYREVLENLDKQINSYMNELLTNQKTIKHQLLQTCIPIR
;
A
#
# COMPACT_ATOMS: atom_id res chain seq x y z
N MET A 1 -24.30 -8.51 -22.08
CA MET A 1 -24.12 -7.84 -20.78
C MET A 1 -22.62 -7.62 -20.61
N ASN A 2 -22.16 -6.36 -20.61
CA ASN A 2 -20.74 -6.05 -20.43
C ASN A 2 -20.33 -6.48 -19.03
N SER A 3 -19.57 -7.57 -18.91
CA SER A 3 -18.99 -7.97 -17.62
C SER A 3 -17.93 -6.94 -17.26
N GLN A 4 -18.23 -6.08 -16.28
CA GLN A 4 -17.27 -5.14 -15.74
C GLN A 4 -16.06 -5.91 -15.21
N THR A 5 -14.90 -5.68 -15.81
CA THR A 5 -13.64 -6.28 -15.34
C THR A 5 -13.08 -5.38 -14.25
N ILE A 6 -12.76 -5.99 -13.11
CA ILE A 6 -12.10 -5.29 -12.00
C ILE A 6 -10.60 -5.60 -12.12
N PHE A 7 -9.75 -4.62 -11.90
CA PHE A 7 -8.31 -4.79 -11.91
C PHE A 7 -7.78 -4.62 -10.50
N LYS A 8 -6.77 -5.41 -10.15
CA LYS A 8 -5.95 -5.17 -8.97
C LYS A 8 -4.68 -4.46 -9.43
N LEU A 9 -4.53 -3.21 -9.00
CA LEU A 9 -3.27 -2.48 -9.08
C LEU A 9 -2.46 -2.78 -7.82
N THR A 10 -1.19 -3.07 -7.97
CA THR A 10 -0.23 -3.24 -6.86
C THR A 10 1.04 -2.50 -7.21
N VAL A 11 1.53 -1.67 -6.31
CA VAL A 11 2.81 -0.96 -6.46
C VAL A 11 3.66 -1.28 -5.25
N GLU A 12 4.87 -1.73 -5.52
CA GLU A 12 5.82 -2.19 -4.50
C GLU A 12 7.12 -1.39 -4.68
N ILE A 13 7.71 -0.95 -3.57
CA ILE A 13 9.02 -0.31 -3.57
C ILE A 13 9.98 -1.09 -2.67
N SER A 14 11.13 -1.45 -3.23
CA SER A 14 12.20 -2.14 -2.50
C SER A 14 13.57 -1.73 -3.02
N LYS A 15 14.45 -1.25 -2.15
CA LYS A 15 15.89 -1.04 -2.44
C LYS A 15 16.15 -0.42 -3.83
N ASN A 16 15.56 0.76 -4.08
CA ASN A 16 15.65 1.53 -5.33
C ASN A 16 14.92 0.94 -6.55
N LYS A 17 14.08 -0.07 -6.37
CA LYS A 17 13.20 -0.59 -7.41
C LYS A 17 11.76 -0.25 -7.08
N LEU A 18 11.02 0.16 -8.10
CA LEU A 18 9.58 0.33 -8.05
C LEU A 18 8.98 -0.63 -9.06
N ASP A 19 8.23 -1.60 -8.56
CA ASP A 19 7.55 -2.60 -9.36
C ASP A 19 6.06 -2.31 -9.36
N THR A 20 5.40 -2.48 -10.51
CA THR A 20 3.97 -2.23 -10.67
C THR A 20 3.32 -3.40 -11.39
N TYR A 21 2.24 -3.90 -10.80
CA TYR A 21 1.48 -5.04 -11.29
C TYR A 21 0.02 -4.63 -11.45
N ILE A 22 -0.54 -4.93 -12.63
CA ILE A 22 -1.96 -4.75 -12.93
C ILE A 22 -2.50 -6.10 -13.37
N GLU A 23 -3.37 -6.67 -12.55
CA GLU A 23 -3.93 -7.99 -12.78
C GLU A 23 -5.44 -7.90 -12.98
N PRO A 24 -6.01 -8.53 -14.02
CA PRO A 24 -7.45 -8.61 -14.18
C PRO A 24 -8.06 -9.59 -13.18
N TRP A 25 -9.21 -9.21 -12.63
CA TRP A 25 -10.03 -9.99 -11.72
C TRP A 25 -11.45 -10.07 -12.27
N LYS A 26 -11.90 -11.30 -12.51
CA LYS A 26 -13.23 -11.56 -13.05
C LYS A 26 -14.28 -11.31 -11.97
N LEU A 27 -15.28 -10.51 -12.31
CA LEU A 27 -16.50 -10.38 -11.51
C LEU A 27 -17.32 -11.68 -11.60
N LEU A 28 -17.61 -12.29 -10.45
CA LEU A 28 -18.41 -13.50 -10.34
C LEU A 28 -19.84 -13.19 -9.88
N ILE A 29 -19.97 -12.39 -8.82
CA ILE A 29 -21.26 -11.99 -8.25
C ILE A 29 -21.21 -10.51 -7.92
N GLU A 30 -22.27 -9.80 -8.27
CA GLU A 30 -22.53 -8.46 -7.79
C GLU A 30 -23.71 -8.50 -6.81
N THR A 31 -23.50 -7.95 -5.61
CA THR A 31 -24.56 -7.73 -4.62
C THR A 31 -24.75 -6.23 -4.37
N ASN A 32 -25.72 -5.85 -3.56
CA ASN A 32 -25.88 -4.44 -3.14
C ASN A 32 -24.72 -3.92 -2.29
N ARG A 33 -23.93 -4.80 -1.65
CA ARG A 33 -22.89 -4.39 -0.68
C ARG A 33 -21.48 -4.67 -1.15
N TYR A 34 -21.28 -5.74 -1.91
CA TYR A 34 -19.95 -6.20 -2.32
C TYR A 34 -19.98 -6.92 -3.67
N TYR A 35 -18.79 -7.03 -4.26
CA TYR A 35 -18.47 -7.87 -5.39
C TYR A 35 -17.76 -9.14 -4.92
N GLU A 36 -18.11 -10.29 -5.48
CA GLU A 36 -17.26 -11.48 -5.44
C GLU A 36 -16.43 -11.50 -6.71
N ILE A 37 -15.11 -11.46 -6.54
CA ILE A 37 -14.14 -11.39 -7.64
C ILE A 37 -13.13 -12.52 -7.52
N LYS A 38 -12.55 -12.92 -8.64
CA LYS A 38 -11.54 -13.99 -8.66
C LYS A 38 -10.44 -13.67 -9.68
N PRO A 39 -9.16 -13.88 -9.35
CA PRO A 39 -8.08 -13.81 -10.32
C PRO A 39 -8.10 -15.05 -11.22
N ASP A 40 -7.36 -15.02 -12.32
CA ASP A 40 -7.24 -16.18 -13.22
C ASP A 40 -6.78 -17.45 -12.48
N LYS A 41 -5.84 -17.28 -11.55
CA LYS A 41 -5.34 -18.33 -10.66
C LYS A 41 -5.42 -17.85 -9.22
N GLY A 42 -6.30 -18.46 -8.42
CA GLY A 42 -6.42 -18.14 -7.00
C GLY A 42 -7.83 -18.32 -6.46
N SER A 43 -8.03 -17.86 -5.23
CA SER A 43 -9.30 -17.94 -4.50
C SER A 43 -10.21 -16.75 -4.81
N VAL A 44 -11.52 -16.96 -4.56
CA VAL A 44 -12.51 -15.89 -4.62
C VAL A 44 -12.29 -14.93 -3.45
N LYS A 45 -12.35 -13.62 -3.71
CA LYS A 45 -12.29 -12.55 -2.72
C LYS A 45 -13.56 -11.72 -2.77
N ARG A 46 -13.97 -11.20 -1.61
CA ARG A 46 -15.03 -10.20 -1.50
C ARG A 46 -14.46 -8.80 -1.40
N ILE A 47 -14.98 -7.90 -2.21
CA ILE A 47 -14.66 -6.47 -2.15
C ILE A 47 -15.94 -5.69 -1.94
N TYR A 48 -16.01 -4.99 -0.83
CA TYR A 48 -17.11 -4.09 -0.55
C TYR A 48 -17.11 -2.92 -1.55
N LYS A 49 -18.31 -2.48 -1.96
CA LYS A 49 -18.43 -1.43 -3.00
C LYS A 49 -17.74 -0.14 -2.59
N GLU A 50 -17.79 0.22 -1.31
CA GLU A 50 -17.09 1.40 -0.78
C GLU A 50 -15.57 1.28 -0.71
N LYS A 51 -15.03 0.08 -0.98
CA LYS A 51 -13.59 -0.22 -1.04
C LYS A 51 -13.06 -0.27 -2.47
N LEU A 52 -13.94 -0.21 -3.48
CA LEU A 52 -13.53 -0.08 -4.87
C LEU A 52 -12.93 1.31 -5.11
N ASN A 53 -11.90 1.40 -5.94
CA ASN A 53 -11.14 2.61 -6.24
C ASN A 53 -10.54 3.26 -4.98
N LYS A 54 -10.21 2.46 -3.97
CA LYS A 54 -9.48 2.92 -2.78
C LYS A 54 -8.15 2.21 -2.65
N ILE A 55 -7.18 2.95 -2.13
CA ILE A 55 -5.85 2.45 -1.81
C ILE A 55 -5.90 1.71 -0.47
N PHE A 56 -5.24 0.55 -0.43
CA PHE A 56 -5.00 -0.24 0.75
C PHE A 56 -3.50 -0.28 1.02
N ASP A 57 -3.13 0.18 2.22
CA ASP A 57 -1.78 0.03 2.73
C ASP A 57 -1.64 -1.36 3.33
N GLU A 58 -0.81 -2.16 2.68
CA GLU A 58 -0.70 -3.58 2.99
C GLU A 58 0.64 -3.84 3.73
N SER A 59 1.61 -2.92 3.65
CA SER A 59 2.79 -2.90 4.52
C SER A 59 2.45 -2.35 5.91
N LYS A 60 2.42 -3.24 6.92
CA LYS A 60 2.24 -2.83 8.33
C LYS A 60 3.45 -2.08 8.89
N LEU A 61 4.65 -2.38 8.40
CA LEU A 61 5.91 -1.82 8.90
C LEU A 61 6.92 -1.70 7.75
N TYR A 62 7.67 -0.59 7.69
CA TYR A 62 8.84 -0.45 6.85
C TYR A 62 9.98 -1.32 7.38
N SER A 63 9.98 -2.58 6.96
CA SER A 63 11.03 -3.55 7.29
C SER A 63 11.83 -3.86 6.04
N ASN A 64 13.16 -3.95 6.17
CA ASN A 64 14.08 -4.28 5.07
C ASN A 64 13.99 -3.37 3.83
N GLY A 65 13.47 -2.16 3.99
CA GLY A 65 13.34 -1.21 2.89
C GLY A 65 12.18 -1.52 1.93
N TYR A 66 11.13 -2.20 2.40
CA TYR A 66 9.98 -2.62 1.58
C TYR A 66 8.69 -1.91 2.01
N LEU A 67 7.97 -1.34 1.04
CA LEU A 67 6.58 -0.88 1.17
C LEU A 67 5.76 -1.40 -0.01
N TYR A 68 4.48 -1.65 0.23
CA TYR A 68 3.55 -1.98 -0.84
C TYR A 68 2.14 -1.50 -0.52
N SER A 69 1.49 -0.98 -1.56
CA SER A 69 0.09 -0.58 -1.53
C SER A 69 -0.63 -1.21 -2.72
N SER A 70 -1.92 -1.52 -2.55
CA SER A 70 -2.73 -2.08 -3.61
C SER A 70 -4.10 -1.42 -3.68
N ALA A 71 -4.76 -1.51 -4.83
CA ALA A 71 -6.11 -1.02 -5.04
C ALA A 71 -6.86 -1.95 -5.98
N PHE A 72 -8.16 -2.10 -5.77
CA PHE A 72 -9.04 -2.73 -6.75
C PHE A 72 -9.87 -1.66 -7.44
N CYS A 73 -9.89 -1.68 -8.77
CA CYS A 73 -10.44 -0.58 -9.54
C CYS A 73 -11.01 -1.00 -10.89
N THR A 74 -11.75 -0.11 -11.52
CA THR A 74 -12.11 -0.24 -12.94
C THR A 74 -10.99 0.30 -13.82
N GLU A 75 -10.98 -0.10 -15.09
CA GLU A 75 -9.96 0.30 -16.06
C GLU A 75 -9.73 1.81 -16.11
N ASP A 76 -10.82 2.59 -16.14
CA ASP A 76 -10.78 4.05 -16.21
C ASP A 76 -10.07 4.72 -15.02
N HIS A 77 -10.01 4.05 -13.86
CA HIS A 77 -9.42 4.60 -12.64
C HIS A 77 -7.95 4.17 -12.42
N ILE A 78 -7.42 3.24 -13.22
CA ILE A 78 -6.08 2.68 -13.02
C ILE A 78 -5.01 3.78 -12.99
N LYS A 79 -5.07 4.71 -13.95
CA LYS A 79 -4.05 5.74 -14.10
C LYS A 79 -4.04 6.73 -12.94
N ASP A 80 -5.22 7.16 -12.50
CA ASP A 80 -5.36 8.11 -11.40
C ASP A 80 -4.96 7.45 -10.08
N LEU A 81 -5.40 6.22 -9.85
CA LEU A 81 -5.00 5.44 -8.67
C LEU A 81 -3.51 5.14 -8.64
N TYR A 82 -2.88 4.90 -9.78
CA TYR A 82 -1.43 4.73 -9.83
C TYR A 82 -0.70 5.97 -9.29
N ARG A 83 -1.10 7.17 -9.72
CA ARG A 83 -0.54 8.41 -9.17
C ARG A 83 -0.80 8.52 -7.67
N GLU A 84 -2.03 8.30 -7.22
CA GLU A 84 -2.38 8.40 -5.80
C GLU A 84 -1.60 7.38 -4.95
N VAL A 85 -1.36 6.17 -5.47
CA VAL A 85 -0.52 5.16 -4.80
C VAL A 85 0.92 5.64 -4.65
N LEU A 86 1.50 6.25 -5.69
CA LEU A 86 2.86 6.82 -5.60
C LEU A 86 2.95 7.93 -4.55
N GLU A 87 1.98 8.85 -4.55
CA GLU A 87 1.91 9.93 -3.55
C GLU A 87 1.75 9.37 -2.13
N ASN A 88 0.99 8.30 -1.98
CA ASN A 88 0.79 7.63 -0.70
C ASN A 88 2.07 6.93 -0.21
N LEU A 89 2.78 6.24 -1.09
CA LEU A 89 4.09 5.65 -0.78
C LEU A 89 5.11 6.73 -0.37
N ASP A 90 5.15 7.85 -1.09
CA ASP A 90 6.02 8.98 -0.75
C ASP A 90 5.70 9.56 0.65
N LYS A 91 4.40 9.76 0.96
CA LYS A 91 3.96 10.18 2.30
C LYS A 91 4.40 9.21 3.39
N GLN A 92 4.28 7.90 3.15
CA GLN A 92 4.73 6.87 4.10
C GLN A 92 6.23 6.95 4.33
N ILE A 93 7.04 7.02 3.26
CA ILE A 93 8.50 7.15 3.35
C ILE A 93 8.88 8.40 4.15
N ASN A 94 8.26 9.54 3.85
CA ASN A 94 8.52 10.79 4.57
C ASN A 94 8.16 10.69 6.06
N SER A 95 7.06 10.02 6.41
CA SER A 95 6.70 9.75 7.80
C SER A 95 7.79 8.94 8.51
N TYR A 96 8.23 7.83 7.91
CA TYR A 96 9.29 7.00 8.48
C TYR A 96 10.62 7.75 8.64
N MET A 97 11.01 8.55 7.64
CA MET A 97 12.21 9.37 7.71
C MET A 97 12.16 10.37 8.87
N ASN A 98 11.01 11.03 9.07
CA ASN A 98 10.83 11.98 10.17
C ASN A 98 10.91 11.30 11.55
N GLU A 99 10.30 10.12 11.70
CA GLU A 99 10.38 9.32 12.93
C GLU A 99 11.83 8.89 13.21
N LEU A 100 12.54 8.38 12.20
CA LEU A 100 13.95 7.97 12.32
C LEU A 100 14.85 9.15 12.70
N LEU A 101 14.66 10.32 12.08
CA LEU A 101 15.40 11.53 12.41
C LEU A 101 15.15 11.98 13.85
N THR A 102 13.91 11.89 14.32
CA THR A 102 13.54 12.22 15.71
C THR A 102 14.22 11.28 16.69
N ASN A 103 14.16 9.98 16.44
CA ASN A 103 14.82 8.98 17.27
C ASN A 103 16.35 9.16 17.28
N GLN A 104 16.95 9.47 16.13
CA GLN A 104 18.39 9.74 16.04
C GLN A 104 18.79 10.98 16.84
N LYS A 105 17.99 12.05 16.81
CA LYS A 105 18.23 13.26 17.62
C LYS A 105 18.23 12.93 19.11
N THR A 106 17.26 12.14 19.58
CA THR A 106 17.19 11.70 20.98
C THR A 106 18.44 10.93 21.40
N ILE A 107 18.89 9.98 20.58
CA ILE A 107 20.12 9.22 20.84
C ILE A 107 21.34 10.16 20.90
N LYS A 108 21.50 11.04 19.91
CA LYS A 108 22.62 12.01 19.87
C LYS A 108 22.64 12.93 21.08
N HIS A 109 21.47 13.43 21.48
CA HIS A 109 21.32 14.24 22.68
C HIS A 109 21.76 13.48 23.94
N GLN A 110 21.33 12.22 24.09
CA GLN A 110 21.75 11.39 25.22
C GLN A 110 23.27 11.13 25.23
N LEU A 111 23.88 10.88 24.06
CA LEU A 111 25.33 10.68 23.93
C LEU A 111 26.14 11.93 24.34
N LEU A 112 25.61 13.13 24.11
CA LEU A 112 26.24 14.36 24.58
C LEU A 112 26.10 14.55 26.11
N GLN A 113 25.15 13.86 26.73
CA GLN A 113 24.83 13.97 28.16
C GLN A 113 25.39 12.83 29.01
N THR A 114 26.04 11.83 28.43
CA THR A 114 26.60 10.70 29.20
C THR A 114 27.82 11.10 30.03
N CYS A 115 27.56 11.60 31.25
CA CYS A 115 28.00 10.92 32.46
C CYS A 115 26.88 9.92 32.83
N ILE A 116 27.14 8.62 32.81
CA ILE A 116 26.17 7.62 33.25
C ILE A 116 26.25 7.56 34.79
N PRO A 117 25.18 7.88 35.55
CA PRO A 117 25.17 7.53 36.96
C PRO A 117 25.00 6.02 37.04
N ILE A 118 26.05 5.33 37.47
CA ILE A 118 26.01 3.91 37.84
C ILE A 118 25.07 3.83 39.06
N ARG A 119 23.98 3.06 38.92
CA ARG A 119 23.08 2.72 40.04
C ARG A 119 23.68 1.60 40.88
#